data_AF-A0A141RKC0-F1
#
_entry.id   AF-A0A141RKC0-F1
#
_cell.length_a   1.000
_cell.length_b   1.000
_cell.length_c   1.000
_cell.angle_alpha   90.00
_cell.angle_beta   90.00
_cell.angle_gamma   90.00
#
_symmetry.space_group_name_H-M   'P 1'
#
loop_
_entity.id
_entity.type
_entity.pdbx_description
1 polymer ?
#
loop_
_entity_poly.entity_id
_entity_poly.type
_entity_poly.pdbx_seq_one_letter_code
_entity_poly.pdbx_strand_id
1 'polypeptide(L)'
;GSGAVEAYIERVSRANRFEYGKVRVAGCVGWALCASITGVLFGIDPNITFWIASGFALVLGLLLWLSRPESSNSAQVIEALGANRQAFSLRTAAELLRMPRFWGFIVYVVGVASVYDVFDQQFANFFKSFFASPQRGTEVFGFVTTGGELLNALIMFCAPAIVNRIGAKNALLTAGMIMSVRILGSSFASSAVGVVILKMLHMFEIPFLLVGTFKYISSAFNPRLSATLFLIGFNLSKQLSGVVLSAWVGRMYDTVGFHQAYLILGC
;
A
#
# COMPACT_ATOMS: atom_id res chain seq x y z
N GLY A 1 8.74 -6.84 2.30
CA GLY A 1 9.45 -6.57 1.04
C GLY A 1 9.27 -5.13 0.58
N SER A 2 8.09 -4.80 0.04
CA SER A 2 7.79 -3.51 -0.59
C SER A 2 8.18 -2.27 0.24
N GLY A 3 7.81 -2.21 1.52
CA GLY A 3 8.12 -1.05 2.37
C GLY A 3 9.62 -0.82 2.63
N ALA A 4 10.46 -1.87 2.61
CA ALA A 4 11.91 -1.73 2.73
C ALA A 4 12.54 -1.19 1.43
N VAL A 5 11.99 -1.63 0.29
CA VAL A 5 12.39 -1.15 -1.05
C VAL A 5 11.96 0.30 -1.24
N GLU A 6 10.72 0.66 -0.88
CA GLU A 6 10.25 2.05 -0.94
C GLU A 6 11.07 2.97 -0.03
N ALA A 7 11.39 2.53 1.19
CA ALA A 7 12.25 3.29 2.11
C ALA A 7 13.69 3.45 1.60
N TYR A 8 14.23 2.44 0.90
CA TYR A 8 15.55 2.54 0.26
C TYR A 8 15.53 3.50 -0.92
N ILE A 9 14.54 3.37 -1.81
CA ILE A 9 14.37 4.24 -2.99
C ILE A 9 14.16 5.70 -2.57
N GLU A 10 13.40 5.95 -1.51
CA GLU A 10 13.22 7.31 -0.96
C GLU A 10 14.55 7.90 -0.45
N ARG A 11 15.40 7.08 0.19
CA ARG A 11 16.73 7.53 0.65
C ARG A 11 17.64 7.88 -0.52
N VAL A 12 17.68 7.03 -1.56
CA VAL A 12 18.48 7.27 -2.76
C VAL A 12 17.96 8.50 -3.54
N SER A 13 16.64 8.70 -3.58
CA SER A 13 15.98 9.90 -4.13
C SER A 13 16.44 11.19 -3.49
N ARG A 14 16.45 11.23 -2.15
CA ARG A 14 16.92 12.40 -1.39
C ARG A 14 18.42 12.63 -1.55
N ALA A 15 19.22 11.57 -1.65
CA ALA A 15 20.68 11.67 -1.83
C ALA A 15 21.06 12.21 -3.22
N ASN A 16 20.36 11.78 -4.28
CA ASN A 16 20.68 12.13 -5.67
C ASN A 16 19.85 13.31 -6.23
N ARG A 17 19.08 14.01 -5.39
CA ARG A 17 18.19 15.13 -5.78
C ARG A 17 17.22 14.81 -6.93
N PHE A 18 16.86 13.54 -7.13
CA PHE A 18 15.78 13.19 -8.07
C PHE A 18 14.44 13.17 -7.34
N GLU A 19 13.36 13.56 -8.01
CA GLU A 19 12.01 13.50 -7.44
C GLU A 19 11.53 12.05 -7.27
N TYR A 20 11.27 11.63 -6.03
CA TYR A 20 10.72 10.30 -5.70
C TYR A 20 9.51 9.92 -6.55
N GLY A 21 8.68 10.92 -6.91
CA GLY A 21 7.53 10.74 -7.79
C GLY A 21 7.87 10.11 -9.14
N LYS A 22 8.97 10.49 -9.79
CA LYS A 22 9.35 9.95 -11.12
C LYS A 22 9.72 8.46 -11.05
N VAL A 23 10.39 8.04 -9.99
CA VAL A 23 10.73 6.62 -9.78
C VAL A 23 9.51 5.80 -9.37
N ARG A 24 8.59 6.38 -8.60
CA ARG A 24 7.34 5.70 -8.26
C ARG A 24 6.45 5.50 -9.49
N VAL A 25 6.41 6.45 -10.42
CA VAL A 25 5.69 6.32 -11.70
C VAL A 25 6.25 5.16 -12.52
N ALA A 26 7.58 5.01 -12.63
CA ALA A 26 8.18 3.85 -13.28
C ALA A 26 7.80 2.52 -12.59
N GLY A 27 7.74 2.52 -11.25
CA GLY A 27 7.23 1.39 -10.47
C GLY A 27 5.76 1.06 -10.75
N CYS A 28 4.90 2.07 -10.88
CA CYS A 28 3.48 1.88 -11.25
C CYS A 28 3.33 1.34 -12.67
N VAL A 29 4.14 1.79 -13.63
CA VAL A 29 4.14 1.25 -15.00
C VAL A 29 4.58 -0.22 -15.01
N GLY A 30 5.63 -0.56 -14.26
CA GLY A 30 6.06 -1.95 -14.10
C GLY A 30 5.00 -2.84 -13.46
N TRP A 31 4.32 -2.34 -12.42
CA TRP A 31 3.21 -3.04 -11.79
C TRP A 31 2.04 -3.23 -12.76
N ALA A 32 1.66 -2.20 -13.50
CA ALA A 32 0.58 -2.24 -14.48
C ALA A 32 0.87 -3.27 -15.59
N LEU A 33 2.08 -3.27 -16.15
CA LEU A 33 2.49 -4.28 -17.13
C LEU A 33 2.43 -5.70 -16.55
N CYS A 34 2.95 -5.89 -15.34
CA CYS A 34 2.93 -7.18 -14.67
C CYS A 34 1.51 -7.67 -14.37
N ALA A 35 0.61 -6.79 -13.92
CA ALA A 35 -0.78 -7.11 -13.62
C ALA A 35 -1.56 -7.52 -14.88
N SER A 36 -1.38 -6.82 -15.99
CA SER A 36 -2.00 -7.18 -17.29
C SER A 36 -1.50 -8.55 -17.78
N ILE A 37 -0.18 -8.75 -17.79
CA ILE A 37 0.44 -10.02 -18.23
C ILE A 37 -0.04 -11.15 -17.32
N THR A 38 -0.02 -10.96 -16.00
CA THR A 38 -0.49 -11.92 -15.02
C THR A 38 -1.97 -12.25 -15.22
N GLY A 39 -2.83 -11.26 -15.44
CA GLY A 39 -4.27 -11.47 -15.64
C GLY A 39 -4.58 -12.34 -16.87
N VAL A 40 -3.84 -12.19 -17.96
CA VAL A 40 -3.98 -13.01 -19.17
C VAL A 40 -3.36 -14.40 -18.96
N LEU A 41 -2.14 -14.46 -18.42
CA LEU A 41 -1.40 -15.72 -18.28
C LEU A 41 -1.99 -16.65 -17.21
N PHE A 42 -2.56 -16.13 -16.13
CA PHE A 42 -3.23 -16.94 -15.11
C PHE A 42 -4.44 -17.71 -15.67
N GLY A 43 -5.06 -17.20 -16.74
CA GLY A 43 -6.15 -17.89 -17.42
C GLY A 43 -5.69 -19.09 -18.27
N ILE A 44 -4.40 -19.13 -18.64
CA ILE A 44 -3.80 -20.19 -19.48
C ILE A 44 -3.10 -21.23 -18.60
N ASP A 45 -2.05 -20.81 -17.88
CA ASP A 45 -1.33 -21.63 -16.91
C ASP A 45 -0.65 -20.72 -15.87
N PRO A 46 -1.08 -20.78 -14.59
CA PRO A 46 -0.47 -20.02 -13.51
C PRO A 46 1.04 -20.24 -13.34
N ASN A 47 1.56 -21.41 -13.70
CA ASN A 47 2.98 -21.73 -13.56
C ASN A 47 3.87 -20.83 -14.42
N ILE A 48 3.39 -20.40 -15.60
CA ILE A 48 4.13 -19.52 -16.50
C ILE A 48 4.37 -18.16 -15.84
N THR A 49 3.39 -17.64 -15.10
CA THR A 49 3.55 -16.40 -14.34
C THR A 49 4.65 -16.53 -13.29
N PHE A 50 4.71 -17.66 -12.57
CA PHE A 50 5.76 -17.90 -11.59
C PHE A 50 7.16 -17.98 -12.23
N TRP A 51 7.29 -18.62 -13.39
CA TRP A 51 8.56 -18.67 -14.13
C TRP A 51 9.02 -17.29 -14.58
N ILE A 52 8.12 -16.49 -15.16
CA ILE A 52 8.41 -15.13 -15.59
C ILE A 52 8.80 -14.26 -14.38
N ALA A 53 8.05 -14.34 -13.27
CA ALA A 53 8.33 -13.59 -12.05
C ALA A 53 9.71 -13.95 -11.46
N SER A 54 10.05 -15.23 -11.37
CA SER A 54 11.36 -15.70 -10.92
C SER A 54 12.48 -15.25 -11.86
N GLY A 55 12.26 -15.29 -13.18
CA GLY A 55 13.20 -14.79 -14.17
C GLY A 55 13.49 -13.30 -14.00
N PHE A 56 12.46 -12.47 -13.85
CA PHE A 56 12.61 -11.04 -13.57
C PHE A 56 13.31 -10.78 -12.23
N ALA A 57 12.99 -11.55 -11.18
CA ALA A 57 13.65 -11.43 -9.89
C ALA A 57 15.15 -11.74 -9.98
N LEU A 58 15.54 -12.74 -10.78
CA LEU A 58 16.93 -13.10 -11.02
C LEU A 58 17.67 -12.02 -11.83
N VAL A 59 17.04 -11.49 -12.88
CA VAL A 59 17.57 -10.36 -13.66
C VAL A 59 17.75 -9.11 -12.81
N LEU A 60 16.77 -8.77 -11.96
CA LEU A 60 16.88 -7.67 -10.99
C LEU A 60 17.99 -7.91 -9.97
N GLY A 61 18.10 -9.14 -9.45
CA GLY A 61 19.18 -9.53 -8.55
C GLY A 61 20.56 -9.39 -9.21
N LEU A 62 20.68 -9.81 -10.47
CA LEU A 62 21.90 -9.69 -11.25
C LEU A 62 22.23 -8.22 -11.56
N LEU A 63 21.24 -7.42 -11.94
CA LEU A 63 21.40 -5.97 -12.15
C LEU A 63 21.84 -5.27 -10.86
N LEU A 64 21.26 -5.60 -9.71
CA LEU A 64 21.69 -5.05 -8.41
C LEU A 64 23.12 -5.47 -8.06
N TRP A 65 23.50 -6.70 -8.41
CA TRP A 65 24.85 -7.21 -8.18
C TRP A 65 25.89 -6.59 -9.12
N LEU A 66 25.54 -6.37 -10.40
CA LEU A 66 26.40 -5.72 -11.41
C LEU A 66 26.48 -4.21 -11.18
N SER A 67 25.36 -3.60 -10.82
CA SER A 67 25.23 -2.18 -10.51
C SER A 67 25.80 -1.84 -9.14
N ARG A 68 26.65 -2.71 -8.54
CA ARG A 68 27.47 -2.40 -7.35
C ARG A 68 27.85 -0.93 -7.46
N PRO A 69 27.20 -0.03 -6.71
CA PRO A 69 27.53 1.37 -6.82
C PRO A 69 28.94 1.41 -6.30
N GLU A 70 29.91 1.78 -7.14
CA GLU A 70 31.23 2.13 -6.65
C GLU A 70 31.01 3.02 -5.44
N SER A 71 31.80 2.78 -4.39
CA SER A 71 31.85 3.56 -3.16
C SER A 71 32.37 4.97 -3.44
N SER A 72 31.72 5.69 -4.34
CA SER A 72 31.98 7.06 -4.72
C SER A 72 31.03 7.94 -3.92
N ASN A 73 31.56 8.45 -2.80
CA ASN A 73 31.00 9.46 -1.89
C ASN A 73 29.64 9.17 -1.22
N SER A 74 28.81 8.31 -1.80
CA SER A 74 27.47 7.97 -1.33
C SER A 74 27.54 7.01 -0.16
N ALA A 75 28.48 6.06 -0.15
CA ALA A 75 28.69 5.16 0.99
C ALA A 75 29.15 5.91 2.24
N GLN A 76 30.08 6.88 2.12
CA GLN A 76 30.50 7.74 3.23
C GLN A 76 29.41 8.73 3.66
N VAL A 77 28.57 9.22 2.75
CA VAL A 77 27.40 10.05 3.10
C VAL A 77 26.28 9.20 3.72
N ILE A 78 26.10 7.94 3.30
CA ILE A 78 25.15 6.96 3.87
C ILE A 78 25.62 6.52 5.26
N GLU A 79 26.92 6.33 5.45
CA GLU A 79 27.53 6.00 6.73
C GLU A 79 27.59 7.22 7.65
N ALA A 80 27.86 8.42 7.14
CA ALA A 80 27.79 9.66 7.93
C ALA A 80 26.34 10.08 8.26
N LEU A 81 25.36 9.87 7.37
CA LEU A 81 23.93 10.08 7.66
C LEU A 81 23.33 8.95 8.52
N GLY A 82 23.89 7.74 8.42
CA GLY A 82 23.54 6.58 9.25
C GLY A 82 24.13 6.63 10.65
N ALA A 83 25.36 7.13 10.79
CA ALA A 83 26.06 7.32 12.06
C ALA A 83 25.58 8.56 12.82
N ASN A 84 25.07 9.58 12.13
CA ASN A 84 24.63 10.84 12.74
C ASN A 84 23.12 10.90 13.05
N ARG A 85 22.38 9.80 12.84
CA ARG A 85 21.07 9.60 13.46
C ARG A 85 21.26 8.69 14.65
N GLN A 86 21.12 9.24 15.87
CA GLN A 86 20.94 8.44 17.07
C GLN A 86 19.99 7.28 16.76
N ALA A 87 20.54 6.06 16.83
CA ALA A 87 19.79 4.83 16.71
C ALA A 87 18.54 4.95 17.57
N PHE A 88 17.41 4.49 17.03
CA PHE A 88 16.13 4.39 17.73
C PHE A 88 16.36 4.00 19.19
N SER A 89 16.23 4.96 20.11
CA SER A 89 16.45 4.71 21.52
C SER A 89 15.16 4.20 22.12
N LEU A 90 15.24 3.17 22.98
CA LEU A 90 14.09 2.65 23.73
C LEU A 90 13.37 3.76 24.53
N ARG A 91 14.13 4.78 24.95
CA ARG A 91 13.59 5.96 25.64
C ARG A 91 12.68 6.78 24.72
N THR A 92 13.06 6.93 23.46
CA THR A 92 12.26 7.65 22.46
C THR A 92 11.00 6.86 22.07
N ALA A 93 11.09 5.52 22.03
CA ALA A 93 9.91 4.67 21.88
C ALA A 93 8.92 4.83 23.05
N ALA A 94 9.45 4.87 24.29
CA ALA A 94 8.63 5.08 25.48
C ALA A 94 7.98 6.48 25.52
N GLU A 95 8.67 7.52 25.07
CA GLU A 95 8.10 8.87 24.92
C GLU A 95 6.97 8.90 23.90
N LEU A 96 7.10 8.16 22.79
CA LEU A 96 6.05 8.05 21.77
C LEU A 96 4.81 7.32 22.30
N LEU A 97 4.99 6.24 23.06
CA LEU A 97 3.89 5.53 23.73
C LEU A 97 3.15 6.38 24.76
N ARG A 98 3.77 7.46 25.28
CA ARG A 98 3.11 8.42 26.17
C ARG A 98 2.29 9.48 25.43
N MET A 99 2.43 9.62 24.10
CA MET A 99 1.71 10.65 23.35
C MET A 99 0.29 10.20 22.97
N PRO A 100 -0.77 10.93 23.34
CA PRO A 100 -2.15 10.55 22.99
C PRO A 100 -2.40 10.61 21.47
N ARG A 101 -1.70 11.51 20.75
CA ARG A 101 -1.77 11.62 19.28
C ARG A 101 -1.22 10.38 18.56
N PHE A 102 -0.29 9.65 19.20
CA PHE A 102 0.24 8.39 18.69
C PHE A 102 -0.80 7.28 18.81
N TRP A 103 -1.47 7.15 19.96
CA TRP A 103 -2.56 6.20 20.12
C TRP A 103 -3.72 6.46 19.16
N GLY A 104 -4.11 7.72 18.94
CA GLY A 104 -5.11 8.06 17.93
C GLY A 104 -4.71 7.62 16.51
N PHE A 105 -3.42 7.73 16.17
CA PHE A 105 -2.91 7.23 14.90
C PHE A 105 -2.90 5.70 14.84
N ILE A 106 -2.49 5.02 15.90
CA ILE A 106 -2.52 3.55 15.99
C ILE A 106 -3.95 3.03 15.86
N VAL A 107 -4.92 3.65 16.53
CA VAL A 107 -6.34 3.30 16.39
C VAL A 107 -6.82 3.46 14.95
N TYR A 108 -6.43 4.55 14.27
CA TYR A 108 -6.73 4.73 12.85
C TYR A 108 -6.10 3.63 11.98
N VAL A 109 -4.83 3.28 12.21
CA VAL A 109 -4.14 2.25 11.43
C VAL A 109 -4.76 0.86 11.66
N VAL A 110 -5.03 0.51 12.91
CA VAL A 110 -5.60 -0.79 13.26
C VAL A 110 -7.07 -0.88 12.84
N GLY A 111 -7.88 0.15 13.12
CA GLY A 111 -9.31 0.16 12.84
C GLY A 111 -9.67 0.38 11.38
N VAL A 112 -8.94 1.22 10.66
CA VAL A 112 -9.26 1.56 9.26
C VAL A 112 -8.31 0.84 8.30
N ALA A 113 -7.01 1.13 8.39
CA ALA A 113 -6.05 0.65 7.37
C ALA A 113 -5.86 -0.87 7.38
N SER A 114 -5.98 -1.52 8.55
CA SER A 114 -5.80 -2.98 8.67
C SER A 114 -7.05 -3.75 8.29
N VAL A 115 -8.23 -3.28 8.73
CA VAL A 115 -9.53 -3.82 8.31
C VAL A 115 -9.66 -3.76 6.79
N TYR A 116 -9.29 -2.62 6.21
CA TYR A 116 -9.29 -2.44 4.76
C TYR A 116 -8.34 -3.39 4.02
N ASP A 117 -7.15 -3.64 4.57
CA ASP A 117 -6.17 -4.56 3.96
C ASP A 117 -6.71 -6.00 3.91
N VAL A 118 -7.33 -6.44 5.01
CA VAL A 118 -7.96 -7.77 5.10
C VAL A 118 -9.15 -7.88 4.15
N PHE A 119 -9.94 -6.81 4.01
CA PHE A 119 -10.99 -6.71 3.01
C PHE A 119 -10.42 -6.86 1.58
N ASP A 120 -9.40 -6.07 1.21
CA ASP A 120 -8.87 -6.07 -0.16
C ASP A 120 -8.18 -7.39 -0.53
N GLN A 121 -7.57 -8.09 0.44
CA GLN A 121 -6.98 -9.41 0.24
C GLN A 121 -7.99 -10.43 -0.31
N GLN A 122 -9.22 -10.43 0.22
CA GLN A 122 -10.28 -11.34 -0.24
C GLN A 122 -11.17 -10.72 -1.33
N PHE A 123 -11.10 -9.40 -1.52
CA PHE A 123 -11.85 -8.71 -2.56
C PHE A 123 -11.57 -9.26 -3.96
N ALA A 124 -10.36 -9.75 -4.25
CA ALA A 124 -10.06 -10.38 -5.54
C ALA A 124 -10.92 -11.63 -5.79
N ASN A 125 -11.19 -12.43 -4.76
CA ASN A 125 -12.05 -13.62 -4.87
C ASN A 125 -13.52 -13.22 -5.03
N PHE A 126 -13.98 -12.25 -4.26
CA PHE A 126 -15.30 -11.65 -4.42
C PHE A 126 -15.50 -11.06 -5.82
N PHE A 127 -14.53 -10.31 -6.34
CA PHE A 127 -14.59 -9.72 -7.68
C PHE A 127 -14.81 -10.77 -8.76
N LYS A 128 -14.09 -11.90 -8.68
CA LYS A 128 -14.20 -13.00 -9.65
C LYS A 128 -15.58 -13.66 -9.65
N SER A 129 -16.32 -13.66 -8.52
CA SER A 129 -17.65 -14.29 -8.46
C SER A 129 -18.74 -13.55 -9.25
N PHE A 130 -18.49 -12.32 -9.69
CA PHE A 130 -19.43 -11.55 -10.52
C PHE A 130 -19.32 -11.84 -12.03
N PHE A 131 -18.40 -12.70 -12.44
CA PHE A 131 -18.16 -13.05 -13.84
C PHE A 131 -18.57 -14.49 -14.12
N ALA A 132 -19.05 -14.73 -15.34
CA ALA A 132 -19.52 -16.05 -15.77
C ALA A 132 -18.41 -17.13 -15.75
N SER A 133 -17.14 -16.75 -15.89
CA SER A 133 -16.00 -17.66 -15.76
C SER A 133 -14.90 -17.06 -14.87
N PRO A 134 -14.25 -17.87 -14.00
CA PRO A 134 -13.13 -17.42 -13.18
C PRO A 134 -11.95 -16.86 -13.99
N GLN A 135 -11.74 -17.37 -15.21
CA GLN A 135 -10.72 -16.90 -16.14
C GLN A 135 -11.00 -15.47 -16.58
N ARG A 136 -12.24 -15.19 -17.00
CA ARG A 136 -12.64 -13.83 -17.41
C ARG A 136 -12.59 -12.87 -16.23
N GLY A 137 -13.00 -13.30 -15.03
CA GLY A 137 -12.89 -12.49 -13.83
C GLY A 137 -11.43 -12.11 -13.49
N THR A 138 -10.50 -13.05 -13.66
CA THR A 138 -9.06 -12.82 -13.40
C THR A 138 -8.45 -11.87 -14.43
N GLU A 139 -8.81 -12.03 -15.71
CA GLU A 139 -8.37 -11.15 -16.79
C GLU A 139 -8.85 -9.70 -16.57
N VAL A 140 -10.15 -9.53 -16.29
CA VAL A 140 -10.73 -8.21 -16.02
C VAL A 140 -10.13 -7.60 -14.74
N PHE A 141 -9.92 -8.40 -13.70
CA PHE A 141 -9.26 -7.93 -12.47
C PHE A 141 -7.83 -7.42 -12.76
N GLY A 142 -7.09 -8.13 -13.62
CA GLY A 142 -5.78 -7.70 -14.11
C GLY A 142 -5.85 -6.34 -14.81
N PHE A 143 -6.74 -6.19 -15.80
CA PHE A 143 -6.90 -4.92 -16.53
C PHE A 143 -7.33 -3.75 -15.65
N VAL A 144 -8.27 -3.97 -14.73
CA VAL A 144 -8.71 -2.92 -13.79
C VAL A 144 -7.58 -2.53 -12.85
N THR A 145 -6.76 -3.49 -12.41
CA THR A 145 -5.57 -3.20 -11.60
C THR A 145 -4.55 -2.38 -12.39
N THR A 146 -4.31 -2.73 -13.65
CA THR A 146 -3.42 -1.99 -14.57
C THR A 146 -3.88 -0.55 -14.78
N GLY A 147 -5.13 -0.36 -15.21
CA GLY A 147 -5.68 0.99 -15.42
C GLY A 147 -5.73 1.78 -14.11
N GLY A 148 -6.00 1.08 -13.02
CA GLY A 148 -5.99 1.62 -11.67
C GLY A 148 -4.63 2.15 -11.23
N GLU A 149 -3.55 1.41 -11.44
CA GLU A 149 -2.20 1.85 -11.07
C GLU A 149 -1.70 3.03 -11.91
N LEU A 150 -2.10 3.11 -13.19
CA LEU A 150 -1.85 4.29 -14.01
C LEU A 150 -2.59 5.52 -13.46
N LEU A 151 -3.85 5.35 -13.06
CA LEU A 151 -4.63 6.39 -12.40
C LEU A 151 -4.02 6.78 -11.05
N ASN A 152 -3.59 5.82 -10.24
CA ASN A 152 -2.90 6.02 -8.97
C ASN A 152 -1.63 6.88 -9.17
N ALA A 153 -0.83 6.57 -10.19
CA ALA A 153 0.36 7.35 -10.52
C ALA A 153 0.02 8.82 -10.86
N LEU A 154 -1.04 9.06 -11.63
CA LEU A 154 -1.53 10.41 -11.95
C LEU A 154 -2.03 11.15 -10.70
N ILE A 155 -2.82 10.49 -9.86
CA ILE A 155 -3.35 11.09 -8.63
C ILE A 155 -2.20 11.39 -7.67
N MET A 156 -1.22 10.50 -7.54
CA MET A 156 -0.08 10.68 -6.63
C MET A 156 0.81 11.86 -7.02
N PHE A 157 0.80 12.29 -8.28
CA PHE A 157 1.41 13.55 -8.70
C PHE A 157 0.67 14.78 -8.13
N CYS A 158 -0.66 14.75 -8.11
CA CYS A 158 -1.50 15.84 -7.60
C CYS A 158 -1.73 15.77 -6.07
N ALA A 159 -1.60 14.60 -5.47
CA ALA A 159 -1.92 14.34 -4.07
C ALA A 159 -1.16 15.24 -3.08
N PRO A 160 0.15 15.53 -3.23
CA PRO A 160 0.85 16.44 -2.35
C PRO A 160 0.24 17.84 -2.30
N ALA A 161 -0.20 18.38 -3.45
CA ALA A 161 -0.82 19.69 -3.55
C ALA A 161 -2.19 19.71 -2.86
N ILE A 162 -3.00 18.66 -3.08
CA ILE A 162 -4.31 18.52 -2.44
C ILE A 162 -4.15 18.39 -0.93
N VAL A 163 -3.29 17.48 -0.45
CA VAL A 163 -3.06 17.24 0.98
C VAL A 163 -2.47 18.47 1.67
N ASN A 164 -1.65 19.28 0.98
CA ASN A 164 -1.17 20.55 1.54
C ASN A 164 -2.30 21.56 1.79
N ARG A 165 -3.35 21.56 0.95
CA ARG A 165 -4.50 22.46 1.11
C ARG A 165 -5.48 21.98 2.18
N ILE A 166 -5.81 20.68 2.19
CA ILE A 166 -6.81 20.12 3.12
C ILE A 166 -6.22 19.80 4.50
N GLY A 167 -4.90 19.58 4.59
CA GLY A 167 -4.21 19.16 5.82
C GLY A 167 -4.13 17.65 6.00
N ALA A 168 -3.14 17.19 6.76
CA ALA A 168 -2.82 15.77 6.89
C ALA A 168 -3.92 14.94 7.58
N LYS A 169 -4.55 15.49 8.64
CA LYS A 169 -5.64 14.82 9.35
C LYS A 169 -6.85 14.61 8.42
N ASN A 170 -7.24 15.65 7.68
CA ASN A 170 -8.37 15.56 6.76
C ASN A 170 -8.08 14.61 5.60
N ALA A 171 -6.85 14.58 5.09
CA ALA A 171 -6.45 13.61 4.07
C ALA A 171 -6.62 12.15 4.54
N LEU A 172 -6.23 11.85 5.79
CA LEU A 172 -6.45 10.52 6.38
C LEU A 172 -7.95 10.22 6.57
N LEU A 173 -8.74 11.18 7.04
CA LEU A 173 -10.19 11.00 7.18
C LEU A 173 -10.87 10.77 5.83
N THR A 174 -10.47 11.51 4.78
CA THR A 174 -10.96 11.30 3.42
C THR A 174 -10.57 9.93 2.88
N ALA A 175 -9.33 9.49 3.11
CA ALA A 175 -8.91 8.13 2.73
C ALA A 175 -9.76 7.07 3.44
N GLY A 176 -9.97 7.19 4.76
CA GLY A 176 -10.81 6.28 5.53
C GLY A 176 -12.28 6.28 5.09
N MET A 177 -12.82 7.45 4.72
CA MET A 177 -14.17 7.56 4.16
C MET A 177 -14.29 6.80 2.83
N ILE A 178 -13.33 6.98 1.92
CA ILE A 178 -13.29 6.26 0.64
C ILE A 178 -13.22 4.74 0.87
N MET A 179 -12.36 4.30 1.80
CA MET A 179 -12.26 2.89 2.20
C MET A 179 -13.59 2.35 2.72
N SER A 180 -14.27 3.09 3.60
CA SER A 180 -15.54 2.68 4.19
C SER A 180 -16.64 2.60 3.13
N VAL A 181 -16.73 3.60 2.24
CA VAL A 181 -17.66 3.60 1.10
C VAL A 181 -17.40 2.42 0.17
N ARG A 182 -16.13 2.06 -0.05
CA ARG A 182 -15.78 0.89 -0.87
C ARG A 182 -16.20 -0.42 -0.21
N ILE A 183 -15.94 -0.59 1.09
CA ILE A 183 -16.33 -1.79 1.83
C ILE A 183 -17.86 -1.93 1.85
N LEU A 184 -18.56 -0.88 2.29
CA LEU A 184 -20.03 -0.85 2.34
C LEU A 184 -20.65 -1.01 0.95
N GLY A 185 -20.12 -0.31 -0.06
CA GLY A 185 -20.58 -0.46 -1.44
C GLY A 185 -20.42 -1.88 -1.98
N SER A 186 -19.39 -2.61 -1.53
CA SER A 186 -19.20 -4.02 -1.88
C SER A 186 -20.24 -4.94 -1.24
N SER A 187 -20.80 -4.58 -0.08
CA SER A 187 -21.92 -5.31 0.51
C SER A 187 -23.22 -5.21 -0.31
N PHE A 188 -23.39 -4.16 -1.11
CA PHE A 188 -24.57 -3.94 -1.96
C PHE A 188 -24.32 -4.21 -3.46
N ALA A 189 -23.09 -4.59 -3.84
CA ALA A 189 -22.74 -4.80 -5.23
C ALA A 189 -23.44 -6.04 -5.79
N SER A 190 -24.18 -5.88 -6.89
CA SER A 190 -24.89 -6.97 -7.58
C SER A 190 -24.48 -7.17 -9.04
N SER A 191 -23.57 -6.32 -9.57
CA SER A 191 -23.17 -6.34 -10.98
C SER A 191 -21.65 -6.25 -11.15
N ALA A 192 -21.15 -6.86 -12.24
CA ALA A 192 -19.74 -6.81 -12.63
C ALA A 192 -19.23 -5.36 -12.81
N VAL A 193 -20.07 -4.46 -13.34
CA VAL A 193 -19.72 -3.04 -13.49
C VAL A 193 -19.58 -2.37 -12.12
N GLY A 194 -20.46 -2.70 -11.17
CA GLY A 194 -20.39 -2.19 -9.80
C GLY A 194 -19.07 -2.54 -9.12
N VAL A 195 -18.62 -3.80 -9.20
CA VAL A 195 -17.35 -4.22 -8.59
C VAL A 195 -16.11 -3.64 -9.29
N VAL A 196 -16.18 -3.36 -10.59
CA VAL A 196 -15.12 -2.62 -11.31
C VAL A 196 -15.00 -1.20 -10.78
N ILE A 197 -16.11 -0.47 -10.63
CA ILE A 197 -16.12 0.88 -10.07
C ILE A 197 -15.57 0.84 -8.63
N LEU A 198 -16.02 -0.11 -7.81
CA LEU A 198 -15.54 -0.30 -6.44
C LEU A 198 -14.04 -0.61 -6.38
N LYS A 199 -13.49 -1.34 -7.35
CA LYS A 199 -12.03 -1.54 -7.41
C LYS A 199 -11.30 -0.27 -7.83
N MET A 200 -11.87 0.57 -8.70
CA MET A 200 -11.25 1.85 -9.07
C MET A 200 -11.18 2.82 -7.90
N LEU A 201 -12.14 2.78 -6.95
CA LEU A 201 -12.06 3.56 -5.72
C LEU A 201 -10.74 3.32 -4.97
N HIS A 202 -10.21 2.07 -4.98
CA HIS A 202 -8.92 1.69 -4.37
C HIS A 202 -7.76 2.63 -4.75
N MET A 203 -7.79 3.11 -5.99
CA MET A 203 -6.70 3.88 -6.58
C MET A 203 -6.77 5.34 -6.16
N PHE A 204 -7.93 5.78 -5.65
CA PHE A 204 -8.11 7.10 -5.08
C PHE A 204 -7.66 7.16 -3.63
N GLU A 205 -7.89 6.16 -2.78
CA GLU A 205 -7.46 6.30 -1.37
C GLU A 205 -5.97 6.10 -1.15
N ILE A 206 -5.28 5.26 -1.93
CA ILE A 206 -3.86 4.97 -1.71
C ILE A 206 -3.00 6.25 -1.66
N PRO A 207 -3.10 7.18 -2.63
CA PRO A 207 -2.34 8.43 -2.58
C PRO A 207 -2.63 9.26 -1.34
N PHE A 208 -3.90 9.36 -0.94
CA PHE A 208 -4.30 10.14 0.23
C PHE A 208 -3.84 9.50 1.53
N LEU A 209 -3.91 8.17 1.63
CA LEU A 209 -3.42 7.42 2.79
C LEU A 209 -1.90 7.58 2.93
N LEU A 210 -1.14 7.36 1.86
CA LEU A 210 0.32 7.44 1.90
C LEU A 210 0.79 8.87 2.19
N VAL A 211 0.39 9.84 1.35
CA VAL A 211 0.81 11.24 1.51
C VAL A 211 0.29 11.83 2.81
N GLY A 212 -0.96 11.51 3.18
CA GLY A 212 -1.58 11.91 4.44
C GLY A 212 -0.84 11.34 5.65
N THR A 213 -0.47 10.05 5.61
CA THR A 213 0.30 9.40 6.70
C THR A 213 1.67 10.05 6.86
N PHE A 214 2.42 10.23 5.77
CA PHE A 214 3.74 10.86 5.84
C PHE A 214 3.67 12.28 6.41
N LYS A 215 2.71 13.10 5.95
CA LYS A 215 2.53 14.46 6.47
C LYS A 215 1.99 14.49 7.90
N TYR A 216 1.11 13.58 8.27
CA TYR A 216 0.61 13.47 9.64
C TYR A 216 1.77 13.12 10.57
N ILE A 217 2.59 12.16 10.19
CA ILE A 217 3.75 11.77 11.00
C ILE A 217 4.75 12.92 11.10
N SER A 218 5.04 13.60 9.98
CA SER A 218 5.99 14.72 9.98
C SER A 218 5.51 15.97 10.71
N SER A 219 4.19 16.15 10.88
CA SER A 219 3.61 17.31 11.58
C SER A 219 3.29 17.02 13.05
N ALA A 220 2.92 15.79 13.37
CA ALA A 220 2.59 15.38 14.73
C ALA A 220 3.80 14.90 15.54
N PHE A 221 4.87 14.43 14.86
CA PHE A 221 6.07 13.89 15.49
C PHE A 221 7.34 14.55 15.00
N ASN A 222 8.42 14.40 15.78
CA ASN A 222 9.72 14.93 15.43
C ASN A 222 10.19 14.31 14.10
N PRO A 223 10.57 15.11 13.08
CA PRO A 223 11.01 14.61 11.77
C PRO A 223 12.15 13.58 11.86
N ARG A 224 12.95 13.63 12.92
CA ARG A 224 14.05 12.68 13.19
C ARG A 224 13.58 11.25 13.44
N LEU A 225 12.33 11.06 13.89
CA LEU A 225 11.74 9.76 14.24
C LEU A 225 10.70 9.29 13.23
N SER A 226 10.35 10.13 12.26
CA SER A 226 9.26 9.91 11.29
C SER A 226 9.37 8.57 10.54
N ALA A 227 10.55 8.22 10.05
CA ALA A 227 10.77 6.97 9.32
C ALA A 227 10.58 5.72 10.21
N THR A 228 11.07 5.78 11.45
CA THR A 228 10.92 4.68 12.40
C THR A 228 9.49 4.57 12.91
N LEU A 229 8.81 5.70 13.11
CA LEU A 229 7.38 5.76 13.42
C LEU A 229 6.50 5.21 12.31
N PHE A 230 6.86 5.46 11.06
CA PHE A 230 6.16 4.86 9.94
C PHE A 230 6.39 3.34 9.90
N LEU A 231 7.63 2.88 10.07
CA LEU A 231 7.93 1.45 10.07
C LEU A 231 7.30 0.69 11.25
N ILE A 232 7.42 1.19 12.47
CA ILE A 232 6.90 0.53 13.68
C ILE A 232 5.43 0.86 13.89
N GLY A 233 5.06 2.14 13.84
CA GLY A 233 3.69 2.57 14.10
C GLY A 233 2.71 2.17 13.00
N PHE A 234 3.07 2.38 11.73
CA PHE A 234 2.19 2.05 10.61
C PHE A 234 2.36 0.58 10.16
N ASN A 235 3.56 0.17 9.71
CA ASN A 235 3.72 -1.15 9.11
C ASN A 235 3.64 -2.31 10.11
N LEU A 236 4.35 -2.25 11.24
CA LEU A 236 4.30 -3.34 12.24
C LEU A 236 2.89 -3.48 12.82
N SER A 237 2.27 -2.37 13.25
CA SER A 237 0.89 -2.42 13.77
C SER A 237 -0.08 -2.97 12.73
N LYS A 238 0.00 -2.51 11.47
CA LYS A 238 -0.85 -2.97 10.37
C LYS A 238 -0.67 -4.46 10.07
N GLN A 239 0.56 -4.97 10.09
CA GLN A 239 0.79 -6.40 9.84
C GLN A 239 0.31 -7.25 11.01
N LEU A 240 0.58 -6.85 12.25
CA LEU A 240 0.16 -7.60 13.43
C LEU A 240 -1.37 -7.66 13.55
N SER A 241 -2.04 -6.53 13.39
CA SER A 241 -3.50 -6.47 13.33
C SER A 241 -4.04 -7.26 12.14
N GLY A 242 -3.40 -7.16 10.97
CA GLY A 242 -3.78 -7.90 9.77
C GLY A 242 -3.77 -9.42 9.97
N VAL A 243 -2.79 -9.97 10.68
CA VAL A 243 -2.74 -11.41 11.01
C VAL A 243 -3.92 -11.82 11.89
N VAL A 244 -4.24 -11.05 12.93
CA VAL A 244 -5.34 -11.37 13.84
C VAL A 244 -6.70 -11.17 13.16
N LEU A 245 -6.87 -10.05 12.46
CA LEU A 245 -8.10 -9.69 11.77
C LEU A 245 -8.38 -10.62 10.59
N SER A 246 -7.38 -11.03 9.81
CA SER A 246 -7.58 -11.97 8.70
C SER A 246 -8.11 -13.33 9.16
N ALA A 247 -7.63 -13.85 10.29
CA ALA A 247 -8.15 -15.11 10.85
C ALA A 247 -9.59 -15.00 11.37
N TRP A 248 -9.98 -13.81 11.86
CA TRP A 248 -11.34 -13.56 12.33
C TRP A 248 -12.30 -13.31 11.16
N VAL A 249 -11.92 -12.42 10.24
CA VAL A 249 -12.68 -12.07 9.06
C VAL A 249 -12.81 -13.25 8.09
N GLY A 250 -11.77 -14.09 7.96
CA GLY A 250 -11.85 -15.34 7.20
C GLY A 250 -12.98 -16.24 7.70
N ARG A 251 -13.06 -16.45 9.03
CA ARG A 251 -14.17 -17.20 9.64
C ARG A 251 -15.53 -16.54 9.44
N MET A 252 -15.60 -15.21 9.37
CA MET A 252 -16.84 -14.51 9.03
C MET A 252 -17.26 -14.76 7.58
N TYR A 253 -16.33 -14.75 6.63
CA TYR A 253 -16.68 -15.07 5.24
C TYR A 253 -17.26 -16.47 5.10
N ASP A 254 -16.72 -17.45 5.86
CA ASP A 254 -17.22 -18.83 5.84
C ASP A 254 -18.60 -18.99 6.52
N THR A 255 -18.92 -18.17 7.52
CA THR A 255 -20.14 -18.33 8.34
C THR A 255 -21.31 -17.47 7.87
N VAL A 256 -21.07 -16.21 7.49
CA VAL A 256 -22.12 -15.24 7.12
C VAL A 256 -22.05 -14.79 5.65
N GLY A 257 -21.01 -15.20 4.92
CA GLY A 257 -20.80 -14.83 3.53
C GLY A 257 -20.22 -13.42 3.33
N PHE A 258 -19.75 -13.13 2.10
CA PHE A 258 -19.04 -11.89 1.77
C PHE A 258 -19.87 -10.62 2.04
N HIS A 259 -21.14 -10.59 1.67
CA HIS A 259 -21.98 -9.39 1.79
C HIS A 259 -22.20 -8.94 3.25
N GLN A 260 -22.54 -9.87 4.15
CA GLN A 260 -22.74 -9.54 5.57
C GLN A 260 -21.42 -9.24 6.28
N ALA A 261 -20.35 -9.96 5.94
CA ALA A 261 -19.03 -9.67 6.48
C ALA A 261 -18.56 -8.26 6.09
N TYR A 262 -18.78 -7.83 4.84
CA TYR A 262 -18.46 -6.47 4.41
C TYR A 262 -19.32 -5.40 5.11
N LEU A 263 -20.58 -5.69 5.40
CA LEU A 263 -21.43 -4.74 6.14
C LEU A 263 -20.90 -4.53 7.56
N ILE A 264 -20.46 -5.59 8.24
CA ILE A 264 -19.87 -5.51 9.58
C ILE A 264 -18.51 -4.81 9.55
N LEU A 265 -17.70 -4.99 8.50
CA LEU A 265 -16.38 -4.37 8.37
C LEU A 265 -16.44 -2.89 7.98
N GLY A 266 -17.53 -2.46 7.34
CA GLY A 266 -17.71 -1.10 6.86
C GLY A 266 -18.40 -0.14 7.82
N CYS A 267 -19.02 -0.65 8.89
CA CYS A 267 -19.67 0.12 9.96
C CYS A 267 -18.69 0.45 11.09
#